data_AF-A0A930SER1-F1
#
_entry.id   AF-A0A930SER1-F1
#
_cell.length_a   1.000
_cell.length_b   1.000
_cell.length_c   1.000
_cell.angle_alpha   90.00
_cell.angle_beta   90.00
_cell.angle_gamma   90.00
#
_symmetry.space_group_name_H-M   'P 1'
#
loop_
_entity.id
_entity.type
_entity.pdbx_description
1 polymer ?
#
loop_
_entity_poly.entity_id
_entity_poly.type
_entity_poly.pdbx_seq_one_letter_code
_entity_poly.pdbx_strand_id
1 'polypeptide(L)'
;MKQTNTRAMVETGFVSAIGVILSAVSVYLPAFAFLSFFVTPAAIGIIGTKWGRKYSISAAVVTTFLAVVLFGPWNGIPVGLFAAVGVGVGEGNRLSLGTIKRLLLPSIAMFVAVLVTLMAQVYVSGIT
;
A
#
# COMPACT_ATOMS: atom_id res chain seq x y z
N MET A 1 -1.76 5.69 28.37
CA MET A 1 -0.63 4.75 28.17
C MET A 1 0.15 5.17 26.93
N LYS A 2 1.40 5.62 27.08
CA LYS A 2 2.28 6.02 25.98
C LYS A 2 2.78 4.73 25.33
N GLN A 3 2.05 4.18 24.36
CA GLN A 3 2.41 2.90 23.75
C GLN A 3 3.86 3.00 23.25
N THR A 4 4.71 2.14 23.79
CA THR A 4 6.14 2.09 23.55
C THR A 4 6.41 2.12 22.06
N ASN A 5 7.17 3.11 21.61
CA ASN A 5 7.53 3.38 20.22
C ASN A 5 8.01 2.10 19.49
N THR A 6 8.65 1.18 20.21
CA THR A 6 9.13 -0.12 19.73
C THR A 6 8.02 -1.01 19.17
N ARG A 7 6.85 -1.09 19.79
CA ARG A 7 5.76 -1.97 19.29
C ARG A 7 5.19 -1.45 17.98
N ALA A 8 5.00 -0.13 17.89
CA ALA A 8 4.60 0.53 16.64
C ALA A 8 5.61 0.25 15.53
N MET A 9 6.90 0.38 15.83
CA MET A 9 8.01 0.12 14.91
C MET A 9 8.00 -1.34 14.40
N VAL A 10 7.87 -2.31 15.29
CA VAL A 10 7.87 -3.73 14.92
C VAL A 10 6.65 -4.09 14.06
N GLU A 11 5.44 -3.66 14.44
CA GLU A 11 4.24 -3.92 13.65
C GLU A 11 4.32 -3.26 12.26
N THR A 12 4.89 -2.06 12.15
CA THR A 12 5.12 -1.42 10.84
C THR A 12 6.11 -2.18 9.97
N GLY A 13 7.21 -2.67 10.55
CA GLY A 13 8.21 -3.47 9.83
C GLY A 13 7.63 -4.79 9.34
N PHE A 14 6.83 -5.48 10.17
CA PHE A 14 6.13 -6.69 9.77
C PHE A 14 5.16 -6.44 8.62
N VAL A 15 4.36 -5.37 8.69
CA VAL A 15 3.41 -5.03 7.62
C VAL A 15 4.13 -4.71 6.31
N SER A 16 5.26 -4.00 6.37
CA SER A 16 6.07 -3.77 5.18
C SER A 16 6.65 -5.06 4.60
N ALA A 17 7.17 -5.95 5.44
CA ALA A 17 7.69 -7.25 5.00
C ALA A 17 6.59 -8.11 4.36
N ILE A 18 5.40 -8.15 4.95
CA ILE A 18 4.24 -8.86 4.38
C ILE A 18 3.87 -8.27 3.01
N GLY A 19 3.82 -6.94 2.89
CA GLY A 19 3.53 -6.29 1.61
C GLY A 19 4.54 -6.65 0.51
N VAL A 20 5.83 -6.69 0.85
CA VAL A 20 6.90 -7.07 -0.09
C VAL A 20 6.80 -8.55 -0.48
N ILE A 21 6.56 -9.45 0.47
CA ILE A 21 6.42 -10.89 0.18
C ILE A 21 5.21 -11.17 -0.71
N LEU A 22 4.06 -10.54 -0.42
CA LEU A 22 2.86 -10.68 -1.25
C LEU A 22 3.07 -10.10 -2.66
N SER A 23 3.85 -9.02 -2.77
CA SER A 23 4.29 -8.51 -4.06
C SER A 23 5.18 -9.51 -4.80
N ALA A 24 6.10 -10.19 -4.11
CA ALA A 24 6.93 -11.23 -4.70
C ALA A 24 6.07 -12.36 -5.29
N VAL A 25 5.11 -12.84 -4.49
CA VAL A 25 4.16 -13.88 -4.92
C VAL A 25 3.38 -13.41 -6.15
N SER A 26 2.99 -12.14 -6.19
CA SER A 26 2.24 -11.56 -7.32
C SER A 26 3.05 -11.51 -8.62
N VAL A 27 4.36 -11.26 -8.53
CA VAL A 27 5.27 -11.23 -9.68
C VAL A 27 5.49 -12.63 -10.26
N TYR A 28 5.66 -13.64 -9.41
CA TYR A 28 5.93 -15.01 -9.86
C TYR A 28 4.67 -15.83 -10.16
N LEU A 29 3.57 -15.53 -9.49
CA LEU A 29 2.28 -16.20 -9.65
C LEU A 29 1.19 -15.14 -9.94
N PRO A 30 0.96 -14.81 -11.22
CA PRO A 30 0.02 -13.74 -11.60
C PRO A 30 -1.40 -13.93 -11.07
N ALA A 31 -1.83 -15.19 -10.91
CA ALA A 31 -3.14 -15.53 -10.34
C ALA A 31 -3.33 -14.99 -8.91
N PHE A 32 -2.25 -14.75 -8.16
CA PHE A 32 -2.26 -14.24 -6.79
C PHE A 32 -2.03 -12.72 -6.69
N ALA A 33 -2.00 -12.00 -7.81
CA ALA A 33 -1.78 -10.55 -7.83
C ALA A 33 -2.77 -9.78 -6.95
N PHE A 34 -4.01 -10.27 -6.83
CA PHE A 34 -5.04 -9.69 -5.96
C PHE A 34 -4.62 -9.63 -4.49
N LEU A 35 -3.77 -10.55 -4.00
CA LEU A 35 -3.29 -10.52 -2.62
C LEU A 35 -2.45 -9.28 -2.36
N SER A 36 -1.51 -8.94 -3.25
CA SER A 36 -0.70 -7.73 -3.09
C SER A 36 -1.57 -6.47 -3.19
N PHE A 37 -2.54 -6.44 -4.11
CA PHE A 37 -3.41 -5.28 -4.31
C PHE A 37 -4.39 -5.02 -3.16
N PHE A 38 -4.96 -6.05 -2.53
CA PHE A 38 -5.91 -5.86 -1.43
C PHE A 38 -5.25 -5.85 -0.06
N VAL A 39 -4.30 -6.76 0.19
CA VAL A 39 -3.75 -6.97 1.53
C VAL A 39 -2.76 -5.86 1.88
N THR A 40 -1.91 -5.41 0.96
CA THR A 40 -0.90 -4.39 1.24
C THR A 40 -1.52 -3.05 1.65
N PRO A 41 -2.50 -2.50 0.91
CA PRO A 41 -3.13 -1.22 1.29
C PRO A 41 -3.98 -1.37 2.55
N ALA A 42 -4.67 -2.50 2.72
CA ALA A 42 -5.44 -2.77 3.93
C ALA A 42 -4.54 -2.84 5.18
N ALA A 43 -3.40 -3.54 5.11
CA ALA A 43 -2.47 -3.65 6.21
C ALA A 43 -1.83 -2.31 6.58
N ILE A 44 -1.41 -1.52 5.58
CA ILE A 44 -0.85 -0.16 5.78
C ILE A 44 -1.92 0.79 6.35
N GLY A 45 -3.17 0.65 5.90
CA GLY A 45 -4.31 1.38 6.45
C GLY A 45 -4.52 1.08 7.93
N ILE A 46 -4.58 -0.20 8.31
CA ILE A 46 -4.73 -0.62 9.72
C ILE A 46 -3.62 -0.03 10.60
N ILE A 47 -2.36 -0.05 10.15
CA ILE A 47 -1.24 0.58 10.86
C ILE A 47 -1.46 2.09 11.02
N GLY A 48 -1.90 2.78 9.98
CA GLY A 48 -2.20 4.22 10.05
C GLY A 48 -3.29 4.57 11.05
N THR A 49 -4.29 3.71 11.19
CA THR A 49 -5.37 3.91 12.16
C THR A 49 -4.92 3.68 13.60
N LYS A 50 -4.13 2.63 13.84
CA LYS A 50 -3.66 2.25 15.18
C LYS A 50 -2.54 3.17 15.67
N TRP A 51 -1.52 3.39 14.84
CA TRP A 51 -0.26 4.02 15.26
C TRP A 51 -0.10 5.45 14.75
N GLY A 52 -0.82 5.82 13.69
CA GLY A 52 -0.88 7.19 13.15
C GLY A 52 -0.12 7.40 11.86
N ARG A 53 -0.27 8.62 11.30
CA ARG A 53 0.23 9.01 9.97
C ARG A 53 1.70 8.69 9.73
N LYS A 54 2.55 9.00 10.71
CA LYS A 54 4.01 8.86 10.61
C LYS A 54 4.41 7.41 10.32
N TYR A 55 3.77 6.46 10.98
CA TYR A 55 4.04 5.03 10.87
C TYR A 55 3.44 4.41 9.59
N SER A 56 2.32 4.95 9.10
CA SER A 56 1.73 4.52 7.82
C SER A 56 2.57 4.99 6.63
N ILE A 57 3.01 6.25 6.65
CA ILE A 57 3.92 6.79 5.62
C ILE A 57 5.24 6.02 5.62
N SER A 58 5.84 5.76 6.78
CA SER A 58 7.07 4.97 6.85
C SER A 58 6.89 3.56 6.31
N ALA A 59 5.76 2.90 6.63
CA ALA A 59 5.46 1.58 6.10
C ALA A 59 5.34 1.62 4.56
N ALA A 60 4.64 2.61 4.00
CA ALA A 60 4.51 2.76 2.56
C ALA A 60 5.85 3.04 1.87
N VAL A 61 6.68 3.93 2.41
CA VAL A 61 8.00 4.25 1.86
C VAL A 61 8.90 3.02 1.87
N VAL A 62 8.96 2.28 2.99
CA VAL A 62 9.79 1.09 3.11
C VAL A 62 9.32 -0.02 2.16
N THR A 63 8.01 -0.26 2.07
CA THR A 63 7.46 -1.26 1.14
C THR A 63 7.76 -0.88 -0.31
N THR A 64 7.61 0.39 -0.68
CA THR A 64 7.92 0.88 -2.03
C THR A 64 9.39 0.72 -2.36
N PHE A 65 10.27 1.16 -1.45
CA PHE A 65 11.71 1.09 -1.64
C PHE A 65 12.17 -0.36 -1.83
N LEU A 66 11.73 -1.26 -0.95
CA LEU A 66 12.05 -2.69 -1.07
C LEU A 66 11.47 -3.31 -2.34
N ALA A 67 10.23 -2.98 -2.71
CA ALA A 67 9.61 -3.51 -3.92
C ALA A 67 10.35 -3.06 -5.19
N VAL A 68 10.79 -1.81 -5.26
CA VAL A 68 11.57 -1.28 -6.40
C VAL A 68 12.95 -1.95 -6.48
N VAL A 69 13.63 -2.11 -5.33
CA VAL A 69 14.96 -2.74 -5.27
C VAL A 69 14.89 -4.22 -5.65
N LEU A 70 13.85 -4.94 -5.23
CA LEU A 70 13.75 -6.39 -5.41
C LEU A 70 13.11 -6.83 -6.74
N PHE A 71 12.12 -6.10 -7.23
CA PHE A 71 11.35 -6.49 -8.42
C PHE A 71 11.54 -5.55 -9.62
N GLY A 72 12.42 -4.56 -9.46
CA GLY A 72 12.68 -3.51 -10.44
C GLY A 72 11.64 -2.38 -10.42
N PRO A 73 11.94 -1.26 -11.10
CA PRO A 73 11.07 -0.07 -11.10
C PRO A 73 9.66 -0.36 -11.61
N TRP A 74 9.54 -1.25 -12.60
CA TRP A 74 8.27 -1.55 -13.27
C TRP A 74 7.24 -2.22 -12.35
N ASN A 75 7.70 -3.17 -11.53
CA ASN A 75 6.83 -3.87 -10.58
C ASN A 75 6.76 -3.15 -9.23
N GLY A 76 7.79 -2.40 -8.84
CA GLY A 76 7.85 -1.73 -7.54
C GLY A 76 7.05 -0.42 -7.44
N ILE A 77 6.98 0.37 -8.52
CA ILE A 77 6.23 1.65 -8.51
C ILE A 77 4.73 1.45 -8.26
N PRO A 78 4.04 0.49 -8.91
CA PRO A 78 2.64 0.21 -8.62
C PRO A 78 2.41 -0.12 -7.15
N VAL A 79 3.24 -0.97 -6.56
CA VAL A 79 3.16 -1.36 -5.13
C VAL A 79 3.23 -0.12 -4.24
N GLY A 80 4.07 0.85 -4.59
CA GLY A 80 4.16 2.11 -3.86
C GLY A 80 2.94 3.01 -4.01
N LEU A 81 2.34 3.07 -5.20
CA LEU A 81 1.06 3.75 -5.40
C LEU A 81 -0.04 3.13 -4.53
N PHE A 82 -0.17 1.79 -4.54
CA PHE A 82 -1.13 1.08 -3.71
C PHE A 82 -0.85 1.24 -2.22
N ALA A 83 0.43 1.26 -1.82
CA ALA A 83 0.83 1.55 -0.45
C ALA A 83 0.41 2.97 -0.02
N ALA A 84 0.57 3.97 -0.89
CA ALA A 84 0.14 5.35 -0.64
C ALA A 84 -1.40 5.46 -0.53
N VAL A 85 -2.15 4.66 -1.32
CA VAL A 85 -3.60 4.52 -1.14
C VAL A 85 -3.91 4.04 0.28
N GLY A 86 -3.21 3.00 0.76
CA GLY A 86 -3.34 2.49 2.13
C GLY A 86 -3.09 3.56 3.21
N VAL A 87 -2.13 4.45 3.00
CA VAL A 87 -1.90 5.61 3.89
C VAL A 87 -3.09 6.55 3.91
N GLY A 88 -3.64 6.88 2.74
CA GLY A 88 -4.85 7.70 2.61
C GLY A 88 -6.05 7.11 3.35
N VAL A 89 -6.26 5.79 3.22
CA VAL A 89 -7.29 5.04 3.98
C VAL A 89 -7.06 5.16 5.49
N GLY A 90 -5.83 4.93 5.94
CA GLY A 90 -5.47 4.97 7.36
C GLY A 90 -5.68 6.36 7.98
N GLU A 91 -5.34 7.41 7.24
CA GLU A 91 -5.48 8.80 7.68
C GLU A 91 -6.95 9.25 7.72
N GLY A 92 -7.73 8.90 6.69
CA GLY A 92 -9.16 9.22 6.63
C GLY A 92 -9.97 8.56 7.75
N ASN A 93 -9.55 7.38 8.17
CA ASN A 93 -10.15 6.62 9.26
C ASN A 93 -9.77 7.15 10.64
N ARG A 94 -8.59 7.78 10.79
CA ARG A 94 -8.12 8.41 12.04
C ARG A 94 -8.68 9.81 12.27
N LEU A 95 -9.00 10.55 11.21
CA LEU A 95 -9.62 11.89 11.28
C LEU A 95 -11.14 11.87 11.52
N SER A 96 -11.74 10.69 11.77
CA SER A 96 -13.20 10.54 11.99
C SER A 96 -14.06 11.19 10.90
N LEU A 97 -13.59 11.17 9.64
CA LEU A 97 -14.43 11.56 8.51
C LEU A 97 -15.65 10.64 8.45
N GLY A 98 -16.84 11.20 8.20
CA GLY A 98 -18.10 10.44 8.18
C GLY A 98 -17.99 9.18 7.31
N THR A 99 -18.65 8.10 7.71
CA THR A 99 -18.56 6.75 7.14
C THR A 99 -18.54 6.70 5.62
N ILE A 100 -19.32 7.56 4.96
CA ILE A 100 -19.37 7.71 3.50
C ILE A 100 -18.03 8.21 2.92
N LYS A 101 -17.42 9.25 3.49
CA LYS A 101 -16.10 9.78 3.04
C LYS A 101 -14.96 8.84 3.38
N ARG A 102 -15.09 8.06 4.45
CA ARG A 102 -14.13 7.05 4.91
C ARG A 102 -14.09 5.81 4.01
N LEU A 103 -15.18 5.52 3.31
CA LEU A 103 -15.25 4.49 2.28
C LEU A 103 -14.87 5.06 0.89
N LEU A 104 -15.35 6.26 0.55
CA LEU A 104 -15.08 6.90 -0.74
C LEU A 104 -13.61 7.27 -0.95
N LEU A 105 -12.90 7.74 0.09
CA LEU A 105 -11.48 8.12 -0.04
C LEU A 105 -10.59 6.92 -0.45
N PRO A 106 -10.67 5.73 0.20
CA PRO A 106 -10.05 4.50 -0.30
C PRO A 106 -10.45 4.14 -1.72
N SER A 107 -11.76 4.17 -2.01
CA SER A 107 -12.29 3.70 -3.28
C SER A 107 -11.83 4.57 -4.45
N ILE A 108 -11.85 5.89 -4.29
CA ILE A 108 -11.36 6.84 -5.31
C ILE A 108 -9.85 6.69 -5.46
N ALA A 109 -9.11 6.59 -4.36
CA ALA A 109 -7.66 6.43 -4.40
C ALA A 109 -7.24 5.10 -5.07
N MET A 110 -7.94 4.00 -4.78
CA MET A 110 -7.77 2.72 -5.46
C MET A 110 -8.11 2.82 -6.95
N PHE A 111 -9.21 3.48 -7.30
CA PHE A 111 -9.62 3.66 -8.69
C PHE A 111 -8.56 4.44 -9.49
N VAL A 112 -8.01 5.50 -8.92
CA VAL A 112 -6.91 6.27 -9.53
C VAL A 112 -5.64 5.42 -9.64
N ALA A 113 -5.26 4.68 -8.59
CA ALA A 113 -4.07 3.84 -8.63
C ALA A 113 -4.18 2.72 -9.68
N VAL A 114 -5.35 2.11 -9.84
CA VAL A 114 -5.62 1.11 -10.87
C VAL A 114 -5.54 1.73 -12.26
N LEU A 115 -6.12 2.91 -12.48
CA LEU A 115 -6.02 3.62 -13.77
C LEU A 115 -4.57 3.95 -14.14
N VAL A 116 -3.79 4.49 -13.20
CA VAL A 116 -2.37 4.81 -13.43
C VAL A 116 -1.57 3.55 -13.73
N THR A 117 -1.84 2.46 -13.01
CA THR A 117 -1.16 1.18 -13.22
C THR A 117 -1.52 0.59 -14.58
N LEU A 118 -2.79 0.63 -14.99
CA LEU A 118 -3.24 0.18 -16.31
C LEU A 118 -2.60 0.99 -17.44
N MET A 119 -2.59 2.33 -17.33
CA MET A 119 -1.95 3.21 -18.31
C MET A 119 -0.45 2.92 -18.44
N ALA A 120 0.22 2.69 -17.31
CA ALA A 120 1.62 2.27 -17.32
C ALA A 120 1.79 0.93 -18.04
N GLN A 121 0.99 -0.09 -17.71
CA GLN A 121 1.06 -1.39 -18.39
C GLN A 121 0.77 -1.31 -19.89
N VAL A 122 -0.17 -0.47 -20.33
CA VAL A 122 -0.44 -0.21 -21.76
C VAL A 122 0.79 0.40 -22.45
N TYR A 123 1.46 1.36 -21.79
CA TYR A 123 2.65 2.02 -22.32
C TYR A 123 3.84 1.06 -22.48
N VAL A 124 4.04 0.13 -21.55
CA VAL A 124 5.14 -0.86 -21.63
C VAL A 124 4.82 -2.08 -22.49
N SER A 125 3.55 -2.45 -22.61
CA SER A 125 3.13 -3.53 -23.53
C SER A 125 3.19 -3.13 -25.01
N GLY A 126 3.45 -1.85 -25.32
CA GLY A 126 3.69 -1.39 -26.70
C GLY A 126 2.47 -1.49 -27.60
N ILE A 127 1.26 -1.46 -27.05
CA ILE A 127 -0.01 -1.44 -27.81
C ILE A 127 -0.30 -0.01 -28.34
N THR A 128 0.72 0.84 -28.44
CA THR A 128 0.69 2.13 -29.15
C THR A 128 2.04 2.39 -29.79
#